data_AF-A0A2V1GZB8-F1
#
_entry.id   AF-A0A2V1GZB8-F1
#
_cell.length_a   1.000
_cell.length_b   1.000
_cell.length_c   1.000
_cell.angle_alpha   90.00
_cell.angle_beta   90.00
_cell.angle_gamma   90.00
#
_symmetry.space_group_name_H-M   'P 1'
#
loop_
_entity.id
_entity.type
_entity.pdbx_description
1 polymer ?
#
loop_
_entity_poly.entity_id
_entity_poly.type
_entity_poly.pdbx_seq_one_letter_code
_entity_poly.pdbx_strand_id
1 'polypeptide(L)'
;MATPRYALIDATLTPYYHVMSRTVRKAWLCGIDPDTGIDHSHRRSWISSRLSKLCKSFTIELASYAIMSNHYHLVLYVNTQKNFKLDMNQILRRWTAIFNGSELCQRYLSGEALSQAELSFLQQDAEIYRQRLKDISWFMRSLNEPIARMANQEDNCSGRFWQGRFKSQALLDQTAILTCMAYVDLNPIRAGIAKTPQSSEFTSIQNRINRINRINRINRIENKAIATKKAIPKLKAFHRLGACNQSSIPFTLKDYLQLVDTTARAINSDNKAKMNSKLATILHIVSNKTIQPEQWLHTISNRNYGLNSFGSAIGTFEKLKDFASHFNKKWCKGFSSSRWWQQQRDS
;
A
#
# COMPACT_ATOMS: atom_id res chain seq x y z
N MET A 1 -17.70 16.65 12.06
CA MET A 1 -17.30 16.88 10.65
C MET A 1 -16.23 15.88 10.23
N ALA A 2 -16.24 15.41 8.98
CA ALA A 2 -15.21 14.52 8.45
C ALA A 2 -13.92 15.31 8.16
N THR A 3 -12.84 15.07 8.91
CA THR A 3 -11.54 15.71 8.73
C THR A 3 -10.96 15.41 7.35
N PRO A 4 -10.44 16.41 6.62
CA PRO A 4 -9.78 16.17 5.34
C PRO A 4 -8.49 15.39 5.55
N ARG A 5 -8.10 14.58 4.57
CA ARG A 5 -6.98 13.63 4.75
C ARG A 5 -5.62 14.27 4.82
N TYR A 6 -5.42 15.40 4.15
CA TYR A 6 -4.17 16.15 4.28
C TYR A 6 -3.94 16.55 5.75
N ALA A 7 -5.01 16.74 6.54
CA ALA A 7 -4.95 17.02 7.98
C ALA A 7 -4.84 15.74 8.84
N LEU A 8 -4.67 14.56 8.24
CA LEU A 8 -4.48 13.28 8.92
C LEU A 8 -3.24 12.52 8.44
N ILE A 9 -2.50 13.09 7.48
CA ILE A 9 -1.33 12.49 6.85
C ILE A 9 -0.16 13.43 7.11
N ASP A 10 0.80 12.94 7.87
CA ASP A 10 2.02 13.65 8.23
C ASP A 10 3.19 12.66 8.20
N ALA A 11 4.04 12.81 7.18
CA ALA A 11 5.19 11.95 6.97
C ALA A 11 6.28 12.14 8.03
N THR A 12 6.22 13.19 8.86
CA THR A 12 7.12 13.39 10.00
C THR A 12 6.79 12.44 11.15
N LEU A 13 5.50 12.11 11.33
CA LEU A 13 5.03 11.18 12.36
C LEU A 13 5.23 9.72 11.94
N THR A 14 4.84 9.38 10.71
CA THR A 14 5.19 8.11 10.09
C THR A 14 5.18 8.24 8.58
N PRO A 15 6.14 7.64 7.87
CA PRO A 15 6.10 7.59 6.41
C PRO A 15 5.16 6.50 5.87
N TYR A 16 4.61 5.61 6.71
CA TYR A 16 3.81 4.46 6.26
C TYR A 16 2.31 4.65 6.46
N TYR A 17 1.55 4.36 5.41
CA TYR A 17 0.09 4.49 5.41
C TYR A 17 -0.58 3.30 4.74
N HIS A 18 -1.60 2.76 5.40
CA HIS A 18 -2.56 1.86 4.80
C HIS A 18 -3.70 2.66 4.18
N VAL A 19 -3.92 2.51 2.88
CA VAL A 19 -5.02 3.16 2.17
C VAL A 19 -5.86 2.14 1.41
N MET A 20 -7.16 2.41 1.30
CA MET A 20 -8.08 1.58 0.53
C MET A 20 -9.20 2.41 -0.08
N SER A 21 -9.62 2.00 -1.28
CA SER A 21 -10.82 2.52 -1.93
C SER A 21 -11.76 1.35 -2.24
N ARG A 22 -13.05 1.57 -2.04
CA ARG A 22 -14.12 0.61 -2.33
C ARG A 22 -15.10 1.24 -3.30
N THR A 23 -15.63 0.45 -4.23
CA THR A 23 -16.66 0.87 -5.18
C THR A 23 -18.02 1.08 -4.50
N VAL A 24 -18.94 1.77 -5.16
CA VAL A 24 -20.36 1.89 -4.76
C VAL A 24 -21.28 1.18 -5.72
N ARG A 25 -22.59 1.18 -5.40
CA ARG A 25 -23.66 0.69 -6.27
C ARG A 25 -23.54 -0.79 -6.63
N LYS A 26 -22.89 -1.57 -5.75
CA LYS A 26 -22.45 -2.94 -6.05
C LYS A 26 -21.58 -3.06 -7.32
N ALA A 27 -21.06 -1.95 -7.86
CA ALA A 27 -20.21 -1.99 -9.05
C ALA A 27 -19.00 -2.89 -8.77
N TRP A 28 -18.77 -3.86 -9.65
CA TRP A 28 -17.65 -4.76 -9.53
C TRP A 28 -16.41 -4.07 -10.11
N LEU A 29 -15.42 -3.86 -9.25
CA LEU A 29 -14.14 -3.28 -9.65
C LEU A 29 -13.43 -4.21 -10.64
N CYS A 30 -13.51 -5.52 -10.41
CA CYS A 30 -12.97 -6.55 -11.27
C CYS A 30 -13.45 -7.95 -10.85
N GLY A 31 -13.34 -8.94 -11.73
CA GLY A 31 -13.89 -10.27 -11.51
C GLY A 31 -15.27 -10.43 -12.13
N ILE A 32 -15.89 -11.58 -11.90
CA ILE A 32 -17.26 -11.85 -12.35
C ILE A 32 -18.23 -11.19 -11.37
N ASP A 33 -19.07 -10.28 -11.88
CA ASP A 33 -20.16 -9.69 -11.12
C ASP A 33 -21.20 -10.77 -10.79
N PRO A 34 -21.49 -11.04 -9.50
CA PRO A 34 -22.44 -12.07 -9.11
C PRO A 34 -23.88 -11.77 -9.52
N ASP A 35 -24.25 -10.49 -9.70
CA ASP A 35 -25.63 -10.10 -10.03
C ASP A 35 -25.88 -10.16 -11.55
N THR A 36 -24.89 -9.82 -12.38
CA THR A 36 -25.04 -9.74 -13.84
C THR A 36 -24.31 -10.85 -14.61
N GLY A 37 -23.36 -11.54 -14.00
CA GLY A 37 -22.50 -12.53 -14.65
C GLY A 37 -21.41 -11.94 -15.56
N ILE A 38 -21.33 -10.61 -15.68
CA ILE A 38 -20.34 -9.94 -16.53
C ILE A 38 -18.94 -10.08 -15.92
N ASP A 39 -17.97 -10.48 -16.74
CA ASP A 39 -16.57 -10.58 -16.31
C ASP A 39 -15.79 -9.28 -16.52
N HIS A 40 -15.48 -8.61 -15.41
CA HIS A 40 -14.64 -7.42 -15.36
C HIS A 40 -13.17 -7.72 -14.96
N SER A 41 -12.72 -8.98 -15.06
CA SER A 41 -11.38 -9.39 -14.65
C SER A 41 -10.24 -8.64 -15.34
N HIS A 42 -10.46 -8.16 -16.58
CA HIS A 42 -9.49 -7.35 -17.32
C HIS A 42 -9.15 -6.04 -16.61
N ARG A 43 -10.09 -5.45 -15.85
CA ARG A 43 -9.90 -4.18 -15.12
C ARG A 43 -8.79 -4.26 -14.07
N ARG A 44 -8.43 -5.46 -13.56
CA ARG A 44 -7.26 -5.63 -12.68
C ARG A 44 -5.97 -5.12 -13.31
N SER A 45 -5.83 -5.30 -14.62
CA SER A 45 -4.66 -4.84 -15.38
C SER A 45 -4.59 -3.32 -15.49
N TRP A 46 -5.73 -2.62 -15.55
CA TRP A 46 -5.78 -1.17 -15.54
C TRP A 46 -5.21 -0.63 -14.22
N ILE A 47 -5.63 -1.22 -13.11
CA ILE A 47 -5.19 -0.85 -11.76
C ILE A 47 -3.69 -1.14 -11.61
N SER A 48 -3.23 -2.34 -11.95
CA SER A 48 -1.81 -2.71 -11.80
C SER A 48 -0.89 -1.87 -12.68
N SER A 49 -1.30 -1.58 -13.92
CA SER A 49 -0.54 -0.74 -14.84
C SER A 49 -0.49 0.71 -14.37
N ARG A 50 -1.62 1.25 -13.88
CA ARG A 50 -1.67 2.59 -13.32
C ARG A 50 -0.82 2.71 -12.06
N LEU A 51 -0.89 1.76 -11.14
CA LEU A 51 -0.02 1.69 -9.96
C LEU A 51 1.46 1.66 -10.36
N SER A 52 1.84 0.84 -11.35
CA SER A 52 3.22 0.78 -11.86
C SER A 52 3.68 2.14 -12.40
N LYS A 53 2.83 2.86 -13.13
CA LYS A 53 3.11 4.23 -13.62
C LYS A 53 3.30 5.21 -12.46
N LEU A 54 2.37 5.21 -11.49
CA LEU A 54 2.41 6.14 -10.36
C LEU A 54 3.62 5.93 -9.46
N CYS A 55 3.99 4.67 -9.16
CA CYS A 55 5.19 4.36 -8.37
C CYS A 55 6.51 4.78 -9.04
N LYS A 56 6.52 4.95 -10.38
CA LYS A 56 7.69 5.48 -11.10
C LYS A 56 7.76 7.00 -11.01
N SER A 57 6.62 7.70 -11.11
CA SER A 57 6.54 9.16 -11.11
C SER A 57 6.62 9.75 -9.71
N PHE A 58 5.75 9.32 -8.79
CA PHE A 58 5.67 9.84 -7.43
C PHE A 58 6.89 9.43 -6.58
N THR A 59 7.10 10.16 -5.49
CA THR A 59 8.04 9.79 -4.42
C THR A 59 7.31 9.03 -3.31
N ILE A 60 6.37 8.19 -3.71
CA ILE A 60 5.62 7.26 -2.88
C ILE A 60 5.88 5.86 -3.38
N GLU A 61 6.30 4.98 -2.47
CA GLU A 61 6.66 3.60 -2.77
C GLU A 61 5.59 2.64 -2.27
N LEU A 62 5.39 1.54 -2.99
CA LEU A 62 4.37 0.55 -2.65
C LEU A 62 4.99 -0.57 -1.81
N ALA A 63 4.68 -0.61 -0.53
CA ALA A 63 5.14 -1.65 0.38
C ALA A 63 4.35 -2.93 0.22
N SER A 64 3.01 -2.86 0.14
CA SER A 64 2.11 -4.02 -0.07
C SER A 64 0.85 -3.61 -0.84
N TYR A 65 0.21 -4.55 -1.54
CA TYR A 65 -1.08 -4.33 -2.20
C TYR A 65 -1.89 -5.61 -2.39
N ALA A 66 -3.21 -5.45 -2.48
CA ALA A 66 -4.15 -6.48 -2.93
C ALA A 66 -5.31 -5.84 -3.71
N ILE A 67 -5.58 -6.34 -4.92
CA ILE A 67 -6.71 -5.90 -5.75
C ILE A 67 -7.82 -6.93 -5.62
N MET A 68 -8.94 -6.52 -5.01
CA MET A 68 -10.10 -7.36 -4.73
C MET A 68 -11.26 -6.98 -5.66
N SER A 69 -12.33 -7.77 -5.64
CA SER A 69 -13.40 -7.64 -6.62
C SER A 69 -14.21 -6.35 -6.52
N ASN A 70 -14.31 -5.72 -5.35
CA ASN A 70 -15.02 -4.46 -5.13
C ASN A 70 -14.20 -3.39 -4.38
N HIS A 71 -12.93 -3.67 -4.09
CA HIS A 71 -12.04 -2.73 -3.42
C HIS A 71 -10.58 -3.11 -3.66
N TYR A 72 -9.66 -2.23 -3.28
CA TYR A 72 -8.24 -2.58 -3.22
C TYR A 72 -7.61 -2.01 -1.95
N HIS A 73 -6.54 -2.63 -1.51
CA HIS A 73 -5.73 -2.22 -0.38
C HIS A 73 -4.30 -1.91 -0.83
N LEU A 74 -3.72 -0.81 -0.34
CA LEU A 74 -2.32 -0.44 -0.54
C LEU A 74 -1.68 -0.12 0.81
N VAL A 75 -0.44 -0.56 1.00
CA VAL A 75 0.46 -0.03 2.03
C VAL A 75 1.50 0.82 1.32
N LEU A 76 1.43 2.13 1.55
CA LEU A 76 2.27 3.15 0.92
C LEU A 76 3.36 3.62 1.88
N TYR A 77 4.50 3.99 1.31
CA TYR A 77 5.60 4.65 2.01
C TYR A 77 5.91 5.99 1.33
N VAL A 78 5.82 7.09 2.08
CA VAL A 78 6.17 8.43 1.60
C VAL A 78 7.67 8.64 1.74
N ASN A 79 8.39 8.66 0.62
CA ASN A 79 9.84 8.80 0.60
C ASN A 79 10.24 10.29 0.54
N THR A 80 10.20 10.96 1.69
CA THR A 80 10.55 12.38 1.83
C THR A 80 12.03 12.64 1.51
N GLN A 81 12.93 11.73 1.88
CA GLN A 81 14.36 11.84 1.56
C GLN A 81 14.61 11.83 0.04
N LYS A 82 13.97 10.90 -0.68
CA LYS A 82 14.02 10.88 -2.15
C LYS A 82 13.42 12.15 -2.72
N ASN A 83 12.29 12.60 -2.21
CA ASN A 83 11.63 13.83 -2.66
C ASN A 83 12.52 15.06 -2.48
N PHE A 84 13.21 15.19 -1.36
CA PHE A 84 14.12 16.30 -1.08
C PHE A 84 15.32 16.34 -2.06
N LYS A 85 15.87 15.18 -2.42
CA LYS A 85 17.04 15.06 -3.30
C LYS A 85 16.76 15.35 -4.79
N LEU A 86 15.50 15.49 -5.20
CA LEU A 86 15.18 15.72 -6.62
C LEU A 86 15.49 17.16 -7.02
N ASP A 87 16.10 17.35 -8.19
CA ASP A 87 16.24 18.68 -8.81
C ASP A 87 14.96 19.11 -9.54
N MET A 88 14.93 20.37 -9.98
CA MET A 88 13.79 20.94 -10.71
C MET A 88 13.42 20.12 -11.95
N ASN A 89 14.40 19.77 -12.80
CA ASN A 89 14.15 19.03 -14.04
C ASN A 89 13.52 17.65 -13.76
N GLN A 90 14.03 16.94 -12.75
CA GLN A 90 13.49 15.65 -12.30
C GLN A 90 12.06 15.79 -11.77
N ILE A 91 11.75 16.85 -11.04
CA ILE A 91 10.39 17.12 -10.56
C ILE A 91 9.44 17.38 -11.74
N LEU A 92 9.82 18.25 -12.66
CA LEU A 92 9.01 18.57 -13.85
C LEU A 92 8.74 17.32 -14.68
N ARG A 93 9.76 16.52 -15.02
CA ARG A 93 9.61 15.27 -15.79
C ARG A 93 8.72 14.24 -15.07
N ARG A 94 8.81 14.14 -13.75
CA ARG A 94 7.96 13.23 -12.96
C ARG A 94 6.51 13.67 -13.00
N TRP A 95 6.26 14.97 -12.86
CA TRP A 95 4.93 15.55 -12.93
C TRP A 95 4.32 15.38 -14.33
N THR A 96 5.08 15.72 -15.37
CA THR A 96 4.61 15.66 -16.76
C THR A 96 4.43 14.24 -17.29
N ALA A 97 5.00 13.23 -16.63
CA ALA A 97 4.70 11.83 -16.92
C ALA A 97 3.23 11.45 -16.58
N ILE A 98 2.55 12.20 -15.71
CA ILE A 98 1.17 11.94 -15.26
C ILE A 98 0.20 13.03 -15.70
N PHE A 99 0.63 14.28 -15.71
CA PHE A 99 -0.17 15.48 -16.01
C PHE A 99 0.49 16.29 -17.13
N ASN A 100 -0.15 17.34 -17.64
CA ASN A 100 0.45 18.14 -18.73
C ASN A 100 1.49 19.15 -18.24
N GLY A 101 1.48 19.53 -16.96
CA GLY A 101 2.27 20.68 -16.45
C GLY A 101 1.75 22.02 -16.96
N SER A 102 2.38 23.12 -16.53
CA SER A 102 2.16 24.46 -17.09
C SER A 102 2.80 24.60 -18.48
N GLU A 103 2.42 25.64 -19.22
CA GLU A 103 3.03 25.96 -20.52
C GLU A 103 4.55 26.19 -20.40
N LEU A 104 4.98 26.94 -19.38
CA LEU A 104 6.41 27.14 -19.08
C LEU A 104 7.15 25.84 -18.84
N CYS A 105 6.53 24.89 -18.14
CA CYS A 105 7.09 23.55 -17.94
C CYS A 105 7.26 22.80 -19.26
N GLN A 106 6.30 22.89 -20.18
CA GLN A 106 6.38 22.24 -21.48
C GLN A 106 7.50 22.85 -22.34
N ARG A 107 7.53 24.19 -22.46
CA ARG A 107 8.58 24.94 -23.17
C ARG A 107 9.98 24.63 -22.64
N TYR A 108 10.14 24.62 -21.32
CA TYR A 108 11.41 24.25 -20.68
C TYR A 108 11.82 22.80 -20.99
N LEU A 109 10.88 21.84 -20.91
CA LEU A 109 11.19 20.44 -21.17
C LEU A 109 11.43 20.11 -22.65
N SER A 110 10.95 20.94 -23.58
CA SER A 110 11.31 20.87 -25.01
C SER A 110 12.67 21.50 -25.33
N GLY A 111 13.35 22.10 -24.34
CA GLY A 111 14.67 22.69 -24.52
C GLY A 111 14.66 24.16 -24.94
N GLU A 112 13.52 24.84 -24.84
CA GLU A 112 13.43 26.28 -25.10
C GLU A 112 14.17 27.08 -24.00
N ALA A 113 14.90 28.11 -24.42
CA ALA A 113 15.55 29.03 -23.50
C ALA A 113 14.50 29.95 -22.85
N LEU A 114 14.38 29.89 -21.53
CA LEU A 114 13.49 30.75 -20.76
C LEU A 114 14.25 31.97 -20.20
N SER A 115 13.57 33.10 -20.13
CA SER A 115 14.07 34.29 -19.42
C SER A 115 14.21 34.03 -17.91
N GLN A 116 14.97 34.88 -17.22
CA GLN A 116 15.16 34.76 -15.77
C GLN A 116 13.84 34.85 -14.99
N ALA A 117 12.90 35.68 -15.44
CA ALA A 117 11.57 35.80 -14.84
C ALA A 117 10.76 34.50 -15.03
N GLU A 118 10.73 33.96 -16.25
CA GLU A 118 10.05 32.69 -16.55
C GLU A 118 10.65 31.51 -15.76
N LEU A 119 11.97 31.44 -15.63
CA LEU A 119 12.64 30.44 -14.79
C LEU A 119 12.22 30.56 -13.32
N SER A 120 12.03 31.79 -12.82
CA SER A 120 11.62 32.02 -11.44
C SER A 120 10.18 31.55 -11.21
N PHE A 121 9.26 31.75 -12.16
CA PHE A 121 7.91 31.19 -12.10
C PHE A 121 7.92 29.66 -12.20
N LEU A 122 8.75 29.11 -13.09
CA LEU A 122 8.89 27.66 -13.24
C LEU A 122 9.43 26.98 -11.98
N GLN A 123 10.34 27.63 -11.24
CA GLN A 123 10.81 27.15 -9.94
C GLN A 123 9.67 27.06 -8.92
N GLN A 124 8.75 28.03 -8.90
CA GLN A 124 7.58 27.99 -8.02
C GLN A 124 6.64 26.83 -8.40
N ASP A 125 6.39 26.64 -9.70
CA ASP A 125 5.64 25.49 -10.21
C ASP A 125 6.27 24.17 -9.80
N ALA A 126 7.59 24.05 -9.94
CA ALA A 126 8.32 22.86 -9.55
C ALA A 126 8.17 22.57 -8.04
N GLU A 127 8.19 23.58 -7.18
CA GLU A 127 8.01 23.35 -5.74
C GLU A 127 6.58 22.88 -5.42
N ILE A 128 5.57 23.45 -6.08
CA ILE A 128 4.18 22.95 -5.98
C ILE A 128 4.14 21.47 -6.41
N TYR A 129 4.74 21.13 -7.54
CA TYR A 129 4.75 19.75 -8.03
C TYR A 129 5.51 18.81 -7.09
N ARG A 130 6.62 19.27 -6.48
CA ARG A 130 7.38 18.52 -5.47
C ARG A 130 6.50 18.11 -4.30
N GLN A 131 5.72 19.04 -3.75
CA GLN A 131 4.80 18.76 -2.65
C GLN A 131 3.73 17.75 -3.07
N ARG A 132 3.16 17.90 -4.27
CA ARG A 132 2.15 16.98 -4.81
C ARG A 132 2.69 15.57 -5.08
N LEU A 133 3.95 15.43 -5.51
CA LEU A 133 4.57 14.15 -5.82
C LEU A 133 4.85 13.26 -4.58
N LYS A 134 4.83 13.83 -3.37
CA LYS A 134 4.89 13.07 -2.10
C LYS A 134 3.54 12.96 -1.40
N ASP A 135 2.48 13.56 -1.94
CA ASP A 135 1.16 13.60 -1.32
C ASP A 135 0.31 12.37 -1.67
N ILE A 136 -0.16 11.66 -0.65
CA ILE A 136 -0.98 10.44 -0.81
C ILE A 136 -2.34 10.76 -1.44
N SER A 137 -2.95 11.92 -1.17
CA SER A 137 -4.23 12.30 -1.76
C SER A 137 -4.09 12.53 -3.27
N TRP A 138 -3.00 13.14 -3.71
CA TRP A 138 -2.65 13.27 -5.14
C TRP A 138 -2.37 11.91 -5.77
N PHE A 139 -1.65 11.02 -5.09
CA PHE A 139 -1.44 9.65 -5.56
C PHE A 139 -2.77 8.91 -5.75
N MET A 140 -3.63 8.94 -4.74
CA MET A 140 -4.92 8.25 -4.74
C MET A 140 -5.89 8.86 -5.76
N ARG A 141 -5.92 10.18 -5.92
CA ARG A 141 -6.68 10.85 -7.00
C ARG A 141 -6.20 10.36 -8.37
N SER A 142 -4.89 10.33 -8.58
CA SER A 142 -4.27 9.94 -9.85
C SER A 142 -4.49 8.46 -10.18
N LEU A 143 -4.72 7.62 -9.16
CA LEU A 143 -5.10 6.23 -9.31
C LEU A 143 -6.60 6.11 -9.63
N ASN A 144 -7.45 6.73 -8.81
CA ASN A 144 -8.89 6.48 -8.79
C ASN A 144 -9.67 7.15 -9.93
N GLU A 145 -9.31 8.37 -10.33
CA GLU A 145 -10.09 9.10 -11.34
C GLU A 145 -10.07 8.40 -12.70
N PRO A 146 -8.92 7.99 -13.27
CA PRO A 146 -8.91 7.32 -14.57
C PRO A 146 -9.67 5.99 -14.55
N ILE A 147 -9.55 5.22 -13.46
CA ILE A 147 -10.27 3.95 -13.30
C ILE A 147 -11.78 4.20 -13.27
N ALA A 148 -12.24 5.18 -12.49
CA ALA A 148 -13.66 5.51 -12.41
C ALA A 148 -14.21 5.95 -13.77
N ARG A 149 -13.46 6.77 -14.51
CA ARG A 149 -13.86 7.24 -15.83
C ARG A 149 -13.97 6.10 -16.84
N MET A 150 -12.95 5.23 -16.91
CA MET A 150 -12.96 4.06 -17.81
C MET A 150 -14.05 3.07 -17.45
N ALA A 151 -14.26 2.78 -16.16
CA ALA A 151 -15.31 1.85 -15.71
C ALA A 151 -16.71 2.40 -15.99
N ASN A 152 -16.98 3.66 -15.65
CA ASN A 152 -18.26 4.31 -15.96
C ASN A 152 -18.55 4.34 -17.47
N GLN A 153 -17.53 4.59 -18.28
CA GLN A 153 -17.65 4.55 -19.74
C GLN A 153 -17.95 3.13 -20.24
N GLU A 154 -17.25 2.11 -19.76
CA GLU A 154 -17.51 0.70 -20.10
C GLU A 154 -18.91 0.25 -19.64
N ASP A 155 -19.35 0.72 -18.47
CA ASP A 155 -20.66 0.40 -17.89
C ASP A 155 -21.79 1.29 -18.44
N ASN A 156 -21.51 2.15 -19.43
CA ASN A 156 -22.45 3.12 -20.02
C ASN A 156 -23.25 3.90 -18.98
N CYS A 157 -22.61 4.32 -17.88
CA CYS A 157 -23.27 5.02 -16.79
C CYS A 157 -22.52 6.28 -16.34
N SER A 158 -23.23 7.15 -15.61
CA SER A 158 -22.67 8.36 -15.02
C SER A 158 -22.70 8.29 -13.48
N GLY A 159 -22.01 9.22 -12.83
CA GLY A 159 -22.02 9.37 -11.38
C GLY A 159 -20.81 8.74 -10.66
N ARG A 160 -20.95 8.53 -9.34
CA ARG A 160 -19.85 8.09 -8.48
C ARG A 160 -19.57 6.61 -8.64
N PHE A 161 -18.31 6.28 -8.92
CA PHE A 161 -17.80 4.90 -8.94
C PHE A 161 -17.25 4.43 -7.58
N TRP A 162 -16.61 5.33 -6.83
CA TRP A 162 -16.05 5.05 -5.49
C TRP A 162 -17.00 5.48 -4.37
N GLN A 163 -16.96 4.80 -3.21
CA GLN A 163 -17.75 5.09 -1.98
C GLN A 163 -17.45 6.43 -1.29
N GLY A 164 -16.81 7.32 -2.05
CA GLY A 164 -16.37 8.63 -1.65
C GLY A 164 -14.87 8.61 -1.41
N ARG A 165 -14.53 8.91 -0.18
CA ARG A 165 -13.21 9.33 0.25
C ARG A 165 -12.41 8.05 0.65
N PHE A 166 -11.24 7.76 0.09
CA PHE A 166 -10.40 6.56 0.42
C PHE A 166 -10.05 6.40 1.92
N LYS A 167 -10.26 5.27 2.59
CA LYS A 167 -9.82 5.20 4.01
C LYS A 167 -8.29 5.23 4.09
N SER A 168 -7.75 5.87 5.13
CA SER A 168 -6.32 6.07 5.37
C SER A 168 -6.03 5.81 6.84
N GLN A 169 -5.02 4.99 7.12
CA GLN A 169 -4.57 4.65 8.47
C GLN A 169 -3.04 4.81 8.54
N ALA A 170 -2.56 5.68 9.42
CA ALA A 170 -1.14 5.81 9.72
C ALA A 170 -0.62 4.53 10.40
N LEU A 171 0.53 4.00 9.97
CA LEU A 171 1.17 2.82 10.57
C LEU A 171 2.33 3.31 11.43
N LEU A 172 2.15 3.35 12.75
CA LEU A 172 2.99 4.15 13.64
C LEU A 172 4.26 3.44 14.12
N ASP A 173 4.34 2.12 13.93
CA ASP A 173 5.48 1.31 14.34
C ASP A 173 5.64 0.07 13.45
N GLN A 174 6.74 -0.66 13.66
CA GLN A 174 7.08 -1.85 12.87
C GLN A 174 6.01 -2.94 12.97
N THR A 175 5.40 -3.07 14.15
CA THR A 175 4.32 -4.03 14.43
C THR A 175 3.08 -3.72 13.60
N ALA A 176 2.69 -2.45 13.51
CA ALA A 176 1.60 -1.99 12.65
C ALA A 176 1.91 -2.21 11.16
N ILE A 177 3.15 -1.93 10.73
CA ILE A 177 3.60 -2.16 9.34
C ILE A 177 3.50 -3.64 8.99
N LEU A 178 4.07 -4.52 9.82
CA LEU A 178 4.07 -5.97 9.62
C LEU A 178 2.65 -6.52 9.55
N THR A 179 1.84 -6.20 10.55
CA THR A 179 0.45 -6.66 10.66
C THR A 179 -0.37 -6.19 9.46
N CYS A 180 -0.23 -4.93 9.08
CA CYS A 180 -0.98 -4.40 7.94
C CYS A 180 -0.54 -5.01 6.62
N MET A 181 0.76 -5.17 6.38
CA MET A 181 1.26 -5.79 5.15
C MET A 181 0.76 -7.23 5.03
N ALA A 182 0.84 -8.02 6.10
CA ALA A 182 0.34 -9.39 6.13
C ALA A 182 -1.19 -9.45 5.94
N TYR A 183 -1.95 -8.56 6.59
CA TYR A 183 -3.41 -8.46 6.42
C TYR A 183 -3.81 -8.22 4.96
N VAL A 184 -3.08 -7.33 4.28
CA VAL A 184 -3.31 -6.99 2.87
C VAL A 184 -2.94 -8.17 1.97
N ASP A 185 -1.76 -8.76 2.14
CA ASP A 185 -1.29 -9.87 1.30
C ASP A 185 -2.12 -11.16 1.48
N LEU A 186 -2.72 -11.36 2.65
CA LEU A 186 -3.59 -12.49 2.95
C LEU A 186 -5.08 -12.22 2.64
N ASN A 187 -5.43 -11.05 2.10
CA ASN A 187 -6.82 -10.69 1.85
C ASN A 187 -7.55 -11.66 0.90
N PRO A 188 -6.96 -12.11 -0.23
CA PRO A 188 -7.60 -13.11 -1.09
C PRO A 188 -7.87 -14.44 -0.39
N ILE A 189 -6.95 -14.89 0.47
CA ILE A 189 -7.10 -16.15 1.23
C ILE A 189 -8.23 -16.04 2.23
N ARG A 190 -8.25 -14.94 2.99
CA ARG A 190 -9.31 -14.66 3.96
C ARG A 190 -10.68 -14.52 3.31
N ALA A 191 -10.74 -14.05 2.07
CA ALA A 191 -11.96 -13.93 1.28
C ALA A 191 -12.40 -15.28 0.65
N GLY A 192 -11.57 -16.33 0.70
CA GLY A 192 -11.82 -17.62 0.06
C GLY A 192 -11.54 -17.64 -1.44
N ILE A 193 -10.90 -16.60 -1.99
CA ILE A 193 -10.58 -16.45 -3.41
C ILE A 193 -9.31 -17.25 -3.78
N ALA A 194 -8.39 -17.40 -2.82
CA ALA A 194 -7.12 -18.11 -3.02
C ALA A 194 -6.87 -19.10 -1.87
N LYS A 195 -6.18 -20.21 -2.15
CA LYS A 195 -5.81 -21.19 -1.11
C LYS A 195 -4.42 -20.95 -0.54
N THR A 196 -3.53 -20.36 -1.33
CA THR A 196 -2.12 -20.13 -0.99
C THR A 196 -1.65 -18.75 -1.41
N PRO A 197 -0.61 -18.17 -0.78
CA PRO A 197 -0.05 -16.88 -1.18
C PRO A 197 0.40 -16.81 -2.65
N GLN A 198 0.82 -17.93 -3.22
CA GLN A 198 1.20 -18.07 -4.63
C GLN A 198 0.01 -17.90 -5.58
N SER A 199 -1.15 -18.46 -5.19
CA SER A 199 -2.41 -18.36 -5.94
C SER A 199 -3.15 -17.03 -5.73
N SER A 200 -2.69 -16.17 -4.82
CA SER A 200 -3.28 -14.86 -4.56
C SER A 200 -2.95 -13.85 -5.69
N GLU A 201 -3.67 -13.94 -6.80
CA GLU A 201 -3.43 -13.08 -7.96
C GLU A 201 -3.56 -11.59 -7.66
N PHE A 202 -2.75 -10.78 -8.35
CA PHE A 202 -2.76 -9.32 -8.20
C PHE A 202 -2.53 -8.83 -6.76
N THR A 203 -1.65 -9.53 -6.04
CA THR A 203 -1.14 -9.13 -4.73
C THR A 203 0.36 -8.89 -4.74
N SER A 204 0.84 -8.17 -3.73
CA SER A 204 2.27 -7.96 -3.56
C SER A 204 3.01 -9.23 -3.14
N ILE A 205 2.38 -10.13 -2.36
CA ILE A 205 2.98 -11.42 -1.99
C ILE A 205 3.23 -12.31 -3.20
N GLN A 206 2.26 -12.43 -4.10
CA GLN A 206 2.44 -13.19 -5.34
C GLN A 206 3.57 -12.56 -6.19
N ASN A 207 3.58 -11.24 -6.34
CA ASN A 207 4.63 -10.52 -7.07
C ASN A 207 6.03 -10.83 -6.51
N ARG A 208 6.20 -10.81 -5.18
CA ARG A 208 7.48 -11.16 -4.53
C ARG A 208 7.88 -12.61 -4.81
N ILE A 209 6.96 -13.55 -4.66
CA ILE A 209 7.23 -14.97 -4.90
C ILE A 209 7.60 -15.22 -6.37
N ASN A 210 6.83 -14.67 -7.30
CA ASN A 210 7.10 -14.80 -8.73
C ASN A 210 8.46 -14.21 -9.12
N ARG A 211 8.85 -13.08 -8.50
CA ARG A 211 10.16 -12.47 -8.70
C ARG A 211 11.29 -13.38 -8.21
N ILE A 212 11.16 -13.99 -7.02
CA ILE A 212 12.14 -14.93 -6.49
C ILE A 212 12.26 -16.16 -7.41
N ASN A 213 11.13 -16.74 -7.80
CA ASN A 213 11.11 -17.91 -8.69
C ASN A 213 11.76 -17.60 -10.05
N ARG A 214 11.53 -16.39 -10.58
CA ARG A 214 12.18 -15.94 -11.83
C ARG A 214 13.69 -15.79 -11.66
N ILE A 215 14.16 -15.19 -10.57
CA ILE A 215 15.61 -15.06 -10.28
C ILE A 215 16.23 -16.44 -10.14
N ASN A 216 15.61 -17.35 -9.38
CA ASN A 216 16.09 -18.73 -9.21
C ASN A 216 16.14 -19.49 -10.54
N ARG A 217 15.18 -19.26 -11.44
CA ARG A 217 15.17 -19.87 -12.79
C ARG A 217 16.28 -19.32 -13.67
N ILE A 218 16.52 -18.01 -13.66
CA ILE A 218 17.61 -17.37 -14.41
C ILE A 218 18.97 -17.86 -13.91
N ASN A 219 19.15 -17.97 -12.58
CA ASN A 219 20.41 -18.47 -12.01
C ASN A 219 20.68 -19.96 -12.31
N ARG A 220 19.65 -20.72 -12.71
CA ARG A 220 19.76 -22.14 -13.08
C ARG A 220 19.94 -22.37 -14.57
N ILE A 221 19.65 -21.38 -15.41
CA ILE A 221 19.67 -21.48 -16.87
C ILE A 221 20.45 -20.27 -17.37
N GLU A 222 21.73 -20.46 -17.72
CA GLU A 222 22.46 -19.46 -18.50
C GLU A 222 21.68 -19.21 -19.80
N ASN A 223 21.08 -18.02 -19.92
CA ASN A 223 20.37 -17.48 -21.09
C ASN A 223 18.95 -18.00 -21.42
N LYS A 224 17.93 -17.19 -21.10
CA LYS A 224 17.11 -16.40 -22.07
C LYS A 224 15.96 -15.73 -21.31
N ALA A 225 15.96 -14.41 -21.29
CA ALA A 225 14.93 -13.61 -20.62
C ALA A 225 13.60 -13.69 -21.38
N ILE A 226 12.63 -14.44 -20.88
CA ILE A 226 11.23 -14.32 -21.31
C ILE A 226 10.64 -13.09 -20.60
N ALA A 227 10.48 -12.01 -21.36
CA ALA A 227 9.88 -10.77 -20.88
C ALA A 227 8.36 -10.92 -20.78
N THR A 228 7.84 -11.07 -19.55
CA THR A 228 6.41 -10.93 -19.29
C THR A 228 6.00 -9.47 -19.50
N LYS A 229 5.20 -9.19 -20.54
CA LYS A 229 4.71 -7.85 -20.96
C LYS A 229 3.77 -7.15 -19.96
N LYS A 230 3.36 -7.80 -18.87
CA LYS A 230 2.40 -7.22 -17.90
C LYS A 230 3.09 -6.18 -17.01
N ALA A 231 2.55 -4.97 -16.94
CA ALA A 231 3.08 -3.91 -16.08
C ALA A 231 2.87 -4.25 -14.60
N ILE A 232 3.96 -4.67 -13.95
CA ILE A 232 3.98 -5.03 -12.53
C ILE A 232 4.42 -3.81 -11.71
N PRO A 233 3.70 -3.46 -10.62
CA PRO A 233 4.13 -2.40 -9.71
C PRO A 233 5.48 -2.72 -9.06
N LYS A 234 6.39 -1.73 -9.04
CA LYS A 234 7.65 -1.85 -8.30
C LYS A 234 7.36 -1.77 -6.80
N LEU A 235 7.75 -2.82 -6.07
CA LEU A 235 7.59 -2.90 -4.62
C LEU A 235 8.79 -2.29 -3.89
N LYS A 236 8.52 -1.72 -2.72
CA LYS A 236 9.54 -1.24 -1.78
C LYS A 236 10.40 -2.41 -1.30
N ALA A 237 11.70 -2.16 -1.15
CA ALA A 237 12.65 -3.18 -0.75
C ALA A 237 12.57 -3.45 0.77
N PHE A 238 12.76 -4.71 1.12
CA PHE A 238 12.96 -5.15 2.50
C PHE A 238 14.35 -4.82 2.98
N HIS A 239 14.50 -4.71 4.29
CA HIS A 239 15.80 -4.58 4.92
C HIS A 239 16.70 -5.78 4.54
N ARG A 240 17.97 -5.49 4.29
CA ARG A 240 19.01 -6.49 4.05
C ARG A 240 19.94 -6.49 5.26
N LEU A 241 20.21 -7.67 5.81
CA LEU A 241 21.18 -7.82 6.90
C LEU A 241 22.52 -7.18 6.48
N GLY A 242 23.07 -6.33 7.36
CA GLY A 242 24.31 -5.59 7.10
C GLY A 242 24.15 -4.29 6.30
N ALA A 243 22.94 -3.93 5.83
CA ALA A 243 22.70 -2.67 5.15
C ALA A 243 22.24 -1.57 6.12
N CYS A 244 22.97 -0.47 6.20
CA CYS A 244 22.67 0.69 7.07
C CYS A 244 21.55 1.62 6.54
N ASN A 245 20.68 1.14 5.64
CA ASN A 245 19.71 2.01 4.96
C ASN A 245 18.34 2.04 5.66
N GLN A 246 18.06 3.17 6.33
CA GLN A 246 16.82 3.45 7.07
C GLN A 246 15.55 3.51 6.19
N SER A 247 15.70 3.60 4.87
CA SER A 247 14.58 3.68 3.91
C SER A 247 14.01 2.32 3.48
N SER A 248 14.24 1.23 4.22
CA SER A 248 13.75 -0.12 3.88
C SER A 248 12.54 -0.55 4.71
N ILE A 249 11.81 -1.59 4.28
CA ILE A 249 10.79 -2.23 5.13
C ILE A 249 11.53 -2.91 6.30
N PRO A 250 11.14 -2.69 7.57
CA PRO A 250 11.97 -2.93 8.75
C PRO A 250 12.01 -4.42 9.19
N PHE A 251 12.05 -5.33 8.23
CA PHE A 251 12.20 -6.77 8.44
C PHE A 251 12.77 -7.41 7.17
N THR A 252 13.32 -8.62 7.27
CA THR A 252 13.85 -9.30 6.09
C THR A 252 12.72 -9.87 5.22
N LEU A 253 12.98 -10.00 3.93
CA LEU A 253 12.03 -10.65 3.01
C LEU A 253 11.81 -12.12 3.40
N LYS A 254 12.85 -12.82 3.84
CA LYS A 254 12.79 -14.24 4.22
C LYS A 254 11.79 -14.45 5.35
N ASP A 255 11.95 -13.69 6.44
CA ASP A 255 11.12 -13.87 7.63
C ASP A 255 9.67 -13.44 7.36
N TYR A 256 9.48 -12.39 6.55
CA TYR A 256 8.16 -11.96 6.12
C TYR A 256 7.43 -13.03 5.30
N LEU A 257 8.10 -13.65 4.33
CA LEU A 257 7.51 -14.72 3.52
C LEU A 257 7.14 -15.93 4.39
N GLN A 258 8.01 -16.28 5.34
CA GLN A 258 7.75 -17.37 6.28
C GLN A 258 6.54 -17.06 7.18
N LEU A 259 6.42 -15.83 7.67
CA LEU A 259 5.26 -15.38 8.45
C LEU A 259 3.97 -15.48 7.65
N VAL A 260 3.96 -14.97 6.42
CA VAL A 260 2.77 -14.96 5.57
C VAL A 260 2.34 -16.38 5.18
N ASP A 261 3.27 -17.26 4.80
CA ASP A 261 2.98 -18.67 4.49
C ASP A 261 2.44 -19.42 5.72
N THR A 262 3.10 -19.27 6.88
CA THR A 262 2.65 -19.93 8.12
C THR A 262 1.28 -19.42 8.54
N THR A 263 1.02 -18.12 8.42
CA THR A 263 -0.28 -17.53 8.74
C THR A 263 -1.36 -18.02 7.77
N ALA A 264 -1.07 -18.10 6.48
CA ALA A 264 -2.00 -18.65 5.49
C ALA A 264 -2.41 -20.10 5.82
N ARG A 265 -1.44 -20.95 6.18
CA ARG A 265 -1.70 -22.33 6.62
C ARG A 265 -2.54 -22.38 7.89
N ALA A 266 -2.23 -21.52 8.87
CA ALA A 266 -2.97 -21.45 10.12
C ALA A 266 -4.44 -21.03 9.92
N ILE A 267 -4.73 -20.13 8.98
CA ILE A 267 -6.11 -19.73 8.63
C ILE A 267 -6.90 -20.92 8.09
N ASN A 268 -6.27 -21.81 7.33
CA ASN A 268 -6.91 -22.95 6.67
C ASN A 268 -6.81 -24.27 7.46
N SER A 269 -6.20 -24.29 8.64
CA SER A 269 -5.85 -25.52 9.36
C SER A 269 -6.81 -25.84 10.50
N ASP A 270 -7.26 -27.09 10.55
CA ASP A 270 -8.01 -27.65 11.69
C ASP A 270 -7.11 -27.86 12.92
N ASN A 271 -5.81 -28.11 12.72
CA ASN A 271 -4.84 -28.31 13.81
C ASN A 271 -4.20 -26.98 14.28
N LYS A 272 -4.99 -26.18 15.01
CA LYS A 272 -4.60 -24.84 15.47
C LYS A 272 -3.38 -24.84 16.41
N ALA A 273 -3.24 -25.84 17.27
CA ALA A 273 -2.17 -25.92 18.27
C ALA A 273 -0.75 -25.99 17.66
N LYS A 274 -0.55 -26.87 16.66
CA LYS A 274 0.74 -27.01 15.98
C LYS A 274 1.11 -25.78 15.14
N MET A 275 0.12 -25.09 14.60
CA MET A 275 0.36 -23.84 13.84
C MET A 275 0.69 -22.68 14.77
N ASN A 276 0.07 -22.62 15.96
CA ASN A 276 0.37 -21.60 16.96
C ASN A 276 1.83 -21.65 17.43
N SER A 277 2.41 -22.83 17.66
CA SER A 277 3.82 -22.94 18.08
C SER A 277 4.80 -22.43 17.01
N LYS A 278 4.58 -22.78 15.73
CA LYS A 278 5.38 -22.26 14.62
C LYS A 278 5.24 -20.75 14.44
N LEU A 279 4.02 -20.22 14.57
CA LEU A 279 3.77 -18.79 14.52
C LEU A 279 4.45 -18.05 15.67
N ALA A 280 4.48 -18.63 16.88
CA ALA A 280 5.17 -18.05 18.02
C ALA A 280 6.64 -17.80 17.74
N THR A 281 7.34 -18.79 17.16
CA THR A 281 8.75 -18.65 16.80
C THR A 281 8.99 -17.54 15.80
N ILE A 282 8.16 -17.45 14.75
CA ILE A 282 8.34 -16.44 13.69
C ILE A 282 7.97 -15.04 14.20
N LEU A 283 6.86 -14.90 14.93
CA LEU A 283 6.45 -13.63 15.52
C LEU A 283 7.48 -13.13 16.54
N HIS A 284 8.10 -14.04 17.31
CA HIS A 284 9.21 -13.67 18.18
C HIS A 284 10.32 -12.94 17.39
N ILE A 285 10.70 -13.48 16.23
CA ILE A 285 11.77 -12.94 15.38
C ILE A 285 11.34 -11.62 14.70
N VAL A 286 10.15 -11.58 14.10
CA VAL A 286 9.75 -10.48 13.21
C VAL A 286 9.10 -9.30 13.94
N SER A 287 8.46 -9.54 15.08
CA SER A 287 7.78 -8.49 15.87
C SER A 287 8.42 -8.26 17.24
N ASN A 288 9.63 -8.77 17.49
CA ASN A 288 10.34 -8.64 18.78
C ASN A 288 9.46 -8.99 20.00
N LYS A 289 8.74 -10.13 19.96
CA LYS A 289 7.82 -10.61 21.03
C LYS A 289 6.61 -9.71 21.32
N THR A 290 6.32 -8.71 20.48
CA THR A 290 5.22 -7.78 20.75
C THR A 290 3.83 -8.42 20.59
N ILE A 291 3.68 -9.44 19.73
CA ILE A 291 2.37 -10.04 19.41
C ILE A 291 2.36 -11.53 19.71
N GLN A 292 1.31 -12.01 20.38
CA GLN A 292 1.05 -13.43 20.58
C GLN A 292 0.37 -14.09 19.36
N PRO A 293 0.61 -15.39 19.08
CA PRO A 293 0.02 -16.08 17.93
C PRO A 293 -1.50 -16.02 17.83
N GLU A 294 -2.19 -16.17 18.97
CA GLU A 294 -3.67 -16.12 19.01
C GLU A 294 -4.17 -14.73 18.65
N GLN A 295 -3.50 -13.70 19.15
CA GLN A 295 -3.86 -12.31 18.89
C GLN A 295 -3.58 -11.93 17.44
N TRP A 296 -2.44 -12.37 16.91
CA TRP A 296 -2.08 -12.26 15.50
C TRP A 296 -3.16 -12.90 14.63
N LEU A 297 -3.50 -14.17 14.88
CA LEU A 297 -4.48 -14.88 14.08
C LEU A 297 -5.85 -14.24 14.17
N HIS A 298 -6.32 -13.86 15.35
CA HIS A 298 -7.59 -13.15 15.48
C HIS A 298 -7.57 -11.82 14.71
N THR A 299 -6.48 -11.07 14.75
CA THR A 299 -6.32 -9.80 14.02
C THR A 299 -6.33 -9.99 12.51
N ILE A 300 -5.61 -10.99 12.02
CA ILE A 300 -5.47 -11.24 10.58
C ILE A 300 -6.73 -11.93 10.04
N SER A 301 -7.25 -12.95 10.71
CA SER A 301 -8.34 -13.80 10.18
C SER A 301 -9.74 -13.19 10.38
N ASN A 302 -9.97 -12.44 11.45
CA ASN A 302 -11.31 -11.94 11.76
C ASN A 302 -11.73 -10.81 10.80
N ARG A 303 -12.78 -11.06 10.02
CA ARG A 303 -13.32 -10.10 9.04
C ARG A 303 -13.96 -8.87 9.69
N ASN A 304 -14.45 -9.00 10.92
CA ASN A 304 -15.21 -7.96 11.62
C ASN A 304 -14.34 -7.14 12.59
N TYR A 305 -13.32 -7.75 13.19
CA TYR A 305 -12.57 -7.16 14.31
C TYR A 305 -11.07 -6.95 14.08
N GLY A 306 -10.54 -7.22 12.88
CA GLY A 306 -9.14 -6.99 12.49
C GLY A 306 -8.75 -5.51 12.40
N LEU A 307 -8.08 -5.06 11.34
CA LEU A 307 -7.65 -3.65 11.18
C LEU A 307 -8.80 -2.60 11.17
N ASN A 308 -10.06 -3.04 11.17
CA ASN A 308 -11.24 -2.19 11.30
C ASN A 308 -11.51 -1.73 12.74
N SER A 309 -10.92 -2.42 13.73
CA SER A 309 -10.96 -2.00 15.14
C SER A 309 -10.17 -0.70 15.37
N PHE A 310 -9.21 -0.41 14.50
CA PHE A 310 -8.45 0.85 14.47
C PHE A 310 -9.14 1.94 13.62
N GLY A 311 -8.96 3.19 14.03
CA GLY A 311 -9.42 4.38 13.34
C GLY A 311 -8.45 4.87 12.26
N SER A 312 -7.97 6.11 12.41
CA SER A 312 -7.04 6.77 11.49
C SER A 312 -5.57 6.38 11.69
N ALA A 313 -5.26 5.58 12.70
CA ALA A 313 -3.90 5.13 12.98
C ALA A 313 -3.92 3.73 13.60
N ILE A 314 -2.84 2.99 13.38
CA ILE A 314 -2.57 1.64 13.90
C ILE A 314 -1.17 1.68 14.51
N GLY A 315 -1.04 1.19 15.74
CA GLY A 315 0.23 1.15 16.47
C GLY A 315 -0.01 0.70 17.90
N THR A 316 1.07 0.65 18.66
CA THR A 316 1.08 0.47 20.11
C THR A 316 0.33 1.59 20.84
N PHE A 317 -0.04 1.36 22.09
CA PHE A 317 -0.87 2.26 22.87
C PHE A 317 -0.20 3.63 23.01
N GLU A 318 1.09 3.65 23.36
CA GLU A 318 1.90 4.86 23.44
C GLU A 318 1.94 5.60 22.10
N LYS A 319 2.16 4.90 20.98
CA LYS A 319 2.17 5.53 19.67
C LYS A 319 0.83 6.11 19.26
N LEU A 320 -0.27 5.45 19.60
CA LEU A 320 -1.61 5.98 19.36
C LEU A 320 -1.90 7.22 20.23
N LYS A 321 -1.37 7.26 21.46
CA LYS A 321 -1.44 8.44 22.34
C LYS A 321 -0.64 9.61 21.76
N ASP A 322 0.60 9.37 21.34
CA ASP A 322 1.45 10.36 20.64
C ASP A 322 0.73 10.91 19.39
N PHE A 323 0.15 10.03 18.58
CA PHE A 323 -0.62 10.40 17.40
C PHE A 323 -1.84 11.26 17.75
N ALA A 324 -2.58 10.92 18.81
CA ALA A 324 -3.74 11.69 19.24
C ALA A 324 -3.32 13.11 19.66
N SER A 325 -2.26 13.22 20.47
CA SER A 325 -1.69 14.50 20.90
C SER A 325 -1.20 15.34 19.72
N HIS A 326 -0.50 14.75 18.75
CA HIS A 326 0.00 15.45 17.54
C HIS A 326 -1.10 16.14 16.74
N PHE A 327 -2.28 15.54 16.68
CA PHE A 327 -3.45 16.09 15.99
C PHE A 327 -4.43 16.83 16.92
N ASN A 328 -4.00 17.19 18.14
CA ASN A 328 -4.82 17.85 19.16
C ASN A 328 -6.15 17.11 19.44
N LYS A 329 -6.10 15.77 19.48
CA LYS A 329 -7.25 14.91 19.78
C LYS A 329 -7.11 14.34 21.18
N LYS A 330 -8.22 14.33 21.93
CA LYS A 330 -8.30 13.69 23.25
C LYS A 330 -8.39 12.16 23.19
N TRP A 331 -8.69 11.59 22.02
CA TRP A 331 -8.91 10.15 21.85
C TRP A 331 -8.63 9.68 20.42
N CYS A 332 -8.22 8.43 20.27
CA CYS A 332 -8.09 7.76 18.99
C CYS A 332 -8.71 6.34 19.04
N LYS A 333 -9.50 5.99 18.02
CA LYS A 333 -10.08 4.65 17.90
C LYS A 333 -8.97 3.62 17.72
N GLY A 334 -8.92 2.63 18.60
CA GLY A 334 -7.93 1.55 18.57
C GLY A 334 -7.17 1.36 19.89
N PHE A 335 -7.36 2.23 20.90
CA PHE A 335 -6.71 2.09 22.22
C PHE A 335 -6.95 0.72 22.87
N SER A 336 -8.20 0.28 22.99
CA SER A 336 -8.53 -1.05 23.57
C SER A 336 -7.94 -2.19 22.74
N SER A 337 -7.99 -2.08 21.42
CA SER A 337 -7.42 -3.07 20.50
C SER A 337 -5.90 -3.15 20.61
N SER A 338 -5.23 -2.01 20.79
CA SER A 338 -3.79 -1.95 21.02
C SER A 338 -3.39 -2.54 22.37
N ARG A 339 -4.13 -2.24 23.44
CA ARG A 339 -3.90 -2.84 24.76
C ARG A 339 -4.01 -4.34 24.72
N TRP A 340 -5.04 -4.85 24.04
CA TRP A 340 -5.19 -6.27 23.79
C TRP A 340 -4.03 -6.82 22.94
N TRP A 341 -3.62 -6.15 21.85
CA TRP A 341 -2.43 -6.53 21.05
C TRP A 341 -1.14 -6.65 21.86
N GLN A 342 -1.00 -5.88 22.94
CA GLN A 342 0.22 -5.80 23.75
C GLN A 342 0.11 -6.54 25.09
N GLN A 343 -1.01 -7.23 25.36
CA GLN A 343 -1.30 -7.85 26.67
C GLN A 343 -1.25 -6.90 27.88
N GLN A 344 -1.37 -5.59 27.68
CA GLN A 344 -1.61 -4.66 28.78
C GLN A 344 -3.10 -4.70 29.12
N ARG A 345 -3.52 -5.65 29.97
CA ARG A 345 -4.80 -5.53 30.67
C ARG A 345 -4.59 -4.51 31.79
N ASP A 346 -5.52 -3.57 31.93
CA ASP A 346 -5.54 -2.68 33.10
C ASP A 346 -5.50 -3.58 34.35
N SER A 347 -4.47 -3.40 35.17
CA SER A 347 -4.35 -3.95 36.51
C SER A 347 -5.36 -3.33 37.45
#